data_AF-A0A0W8ICU7-F1
#
_entry.id   AF-A0A0W8ICU7-F1
#
_cell.length_a   1.000
_cell.length_b   1.000
_cell.length_c   1.000
_cell.angle_alpha   90.00
_cell.angle_beta   90.00
_cell.angle_gamma   90.00
#
_symmetry.space_group_name_H-M   'P 1'
#
loop_
_entity.id
_entity.type
_entity.pdbx_description
1 polymer ?
#
loop_
_entity_poly.entity_id
_entity_poly.type
_entity_poly.pdbx_seq_one_letter_code
_entity_poly.pdbx_strand_id
1 'polypeptide(L)'
;MNESRPVPELLIYGEHNVDPGEVVSAPYRREPYVRVELPDLGTVDAKVRRWTKTRVLILWETKHHDKQSAWVPAEWVERIDRAESLWQDPYDLPVEATVHEGEA
;
A
#
# COMPACT_ATOMS: atom_id res chain seq x y z
N MET A 1 4.53 -30.12 -7.86
CA MET A 1 4.21 -29.20 -8.97
C MET A 1 4.33 -27.80 -8.40
N ASN A 2 5.43 -27.09 -8.67
CA ASN A 2 5.55 -25.69 -8.27
C ASN A 2 4.74 -24.88 -9.26
N GLU A 3 3.48 -24.62 -8.93
CA GLU A 3 2.72 -23.59 -9.60
C GLU A 3 3.44 -22.28 -9.30
N SER A 4 4.23 -21.79 -10.26
CA SER A 4 4.72 -20.42 -10.25
C SER A 4 3.48 -19.55 -10.14
N ARG A 5 3.19 -19.06 -8.93
CA ARG A 5 2.15 -18.06 -8.73
C ARG A 5 2.41 -16.98 -9.78
N PRO A 6 1.42 -16.59 -10.59
CA PRO A 6 1.62 -15.50 -11.53
C PRO A 6 2.17 -14.34 -10.71
N VAL A 7 3.38 -13.90 -11.08
CA VAL A 7 4.01 -12.76 -10.40
C VAL A 7 3.03 -11.61 -10.63
N PRO A 8 2.49 -10.98 -9.57
CA PRO A 8 1.54 -9.91 -9.78
C PRO A 8 2.21 -8.85 -10.65
N GLU A 9 1.52 -8.48 -11.73
CA GLU A 9 2.06 -7.53 -12.70
C GLU A 9 2.31 -6.20 -11.99
N LEU A 10 3.57 -5.75 -11.99
CA LEU A 10 3.91 -4.44 -11.43
C LEU A 10 3.42 -3.37 -12.40
N LEU A 11 2.35 -2.69 -12.02
CA LEU A 11 1.77 -1.63 -12.81
C LEU A 11 2.56 -0.32 -12.65
N ILE A 12 2.58 0.50 -13.69
CA ILE A 12 3.32 1.75 -13.72
C ILE A 12 2.42 2.83 -14.30
N TYR A 13 2.14 3.87 -13.52
CA TYR A 13 1.29 4.98 -13.94
C TYR A 13 2.10 6.28 -14.08
N GLY A 14 1.86 7.01 -15.17
CA GLY A 14 2.61 8.19 -15.56
C GLY A 14 4.05 7.87 -15.99
N GLU A 15 4.90 8.89 -16.08
CA GLU A 15 6.33 8.69 -16.38
C GLU A 15 6.99 7.71 -15.39
N HIS A 16 8.04 6.98 -15.71
CA HIS A 16 8.65 6.07 -14.72
C HIS A 16 10.15 6.26 -14.64
N ASN A 17 10.53 7.16 -13.75
CA ASN A 17 11.92 7.45 -13.39
C ASN A 17 12.09 7.18 -11.89
N VAL A 18 12.43 5.94 -11.55
CA VAL A 18 12.75 5.52 -10.17
C VAL A 18 14.22 5.14 -10.15
N ASP A 19 15.06 5.99 -9.55
CA ASP A 19 16.43 5.61 -9.23
C ASP A 19 16.42 4.66 -8.00
N PRO A 20 16.99 3.45 -8.10
CA PRO A 20 16.94 2.49 -7.00
C PRO A 20 17.70 2.95 -5.75
N GLY A 21 18.67 3.87 -5.87
CA GLY A 21 19.40 4.45 -4.76
C GLY A 21 18.59 5.47 -3.95
N GLU A 22 17.53 6.03 -4.54
CA GLU A 22 16.62 6.98 -3.87
C GLU A 22 15.39 6.33 -3.25
N VAL A 23 15.23 5.01 -3.40
CA VAL A 23 14.05 4.30 -2.90
C VAL A 23 14.14 4.07 -1.40
N VAL A 24 13.18 4.64 -0.67
CA VAL A 24 12.95 4.38 0.74
C VAL A 24 11.82 3.36 0.89
N SER A 25 11.93 2.48 1.88
CA SER A 25 10.91 1.48 2.19
C SER A 25 10.17 1.82 3.48
N ALA A 26 8.87 1.53 3.52
CA ALA A 26 8.10 1.65 4.74
C ALA A 26 8.61 0.66 5.80
N PRO A 27 8.63 1.03 7.10
CA PRO A 27 8.85 0.07 8.16
C PRO A 27 7.76 -1.00 8.13
N TYR A 28 8.17 -2.27 8.22
CA TYR A 28 7.27 -3.42 8.14
C TYR A 28 6.14 -3.31 9.17
N ARG A 29 4.89 -3.54 8.73
CA ARG A 29 3.64 -3.44 9.50
C ARG A 29 3.25 -2.02 9.95
N ARG A 30 3.95 -0.99 9.48
CA ARG A 30 3.64 0.43 9.72
C ARG A 30 3.50 1.20 8.42
N GLU A 31 3.20 0.46 7.36
CA GLU A 31 2.93 1.01 6.03
C GLU A 31 1.68 1.89 6.08
N PRO A 32 1.77 3.18 5.71
CA PRO A 32 0.63 4.09 5.79
C PRO A 32 -0.44 3.71 4.77
N TYR A 33 -1.70 3.88 5.17
CA TYR A 33 -2.84 3.77 4.28
C TYR A 33 -2.94 5.03 3.40
N VAL A 34 -3.27 4.81 2.14
CA VAL A 34 -3.41 5.85 1.14
C VAL A 34 -4.59 5.58 0.23
N ARG A 35 -5.17 6.65 -0.28
CA ARG A 35 -6.17 6.64 -1.35
C ARG A 35 -5.53 7.23 -2.60
N VAL A 36 -5.74 6.57 -3.73
CA VAL A 36 -5.17 6.97 -5.03
C VAL A 36 -6.24 6.87 -6.11
N GLU A 37 -6.33 7.87 -6.96
CA GLU A 37 -7.17 7.83 -8.17
C GLU A 37 -6.34 7.29 -9.35
N LEU A 38 -6.69 6.09 -9.84
CA LEU A 38 -6.04 5.47 -10.98
C LEU A 38 -6.90 5.63 -12.24
N PRO A 39 -6.32 5.90 -13.42
CA PRO A 39 -7.08 6.18 -14.64
C PRO A 39 -7.96 5.01 -15.10
N ASP A 40 -7.50 3.76 -14.94
CA ASP A 40 -8.22 2.57 -15.40
C ASP A 40 -9.08 1.90 -14.31
N LEU A 41 -8.75 2.15 -13.03
CA LEU A 41 -9.36 1.45 -11.89
C LEU A 41 -10.22 2.35 -11.00
N GLY A 42 -10.14 3.68 -11.18
CA GLY A 42 -10.79 4.66 -10.31
C GLY A 42 -10.08 4.77 -8.95
N THR A 43 -10.83 5.14 -7.92
CA THR A 43 -10.31 5.27 -6.56
C THR A 43 -9.94 3.92 -5.96
N VAL A 44 -8.69 3.80 -5.50
CA VAL A 44 -8.14 2.62 -4.85
C VAL A 44 -7.57 2.98 -3.49
N ASP A 45 -7.96 2.23 -2.47
CA ASP A 45 -7.36 2.29 -1.14
C ASP A 45 -6.25 1.24 -1.03
N ALA A 46 -5.07 1.68 -0.63
CA ALA A 46 -3.84 0.90 -0.70
C ALA A 46 -2.92 1.19 0.50
N LYS A 47 -1.84 0.43 0.62
CA LYS A 47 -0.73 0.70 1.54
C LYS A 47 0.53 1.08 0.79
N VAL A 48 1.28 2.03 1.33
CA VAL A 48 2.58 2.41 0.76
C VAL A 48 3.64 1.42 1.17
N ARG A 49 4.29 0.80 0.19
CA ARG A 49 5.40 -0.13 0.41
C ARG A 49 6.76 0.55 0.31
N ARG A 50 6.92 1.40 -0.71
CA ARG A 50 8.17 2.12 -1.02
C ARG A 50 7.84 3.48 -1.61
N TRP A 51 8.80 4.40 -1.58
CA TRP A 51 8.66 5.69 -2.24
C TRP A 51 10.02 6.28 -2.60
N THR A 52 10.03 7.14 -3.62
CA THR A 52 11.06 8.16 -3.86
C THR A 52 10.46 9.53 -3.57
N LYS A 53 11.16 10.62 -3.91
CA LYS A 53 10.61 11.98 -3.80
C LYS A 53 9.38 12.20 -4.69
N THR A 54 9.30 11.52 -5.83
CA THR A 54 8.29 11.77 -6.88
C THR A 54 7.38 10.59 -7.14
N ARG A 55 7.70 9.41 -6.60
CA ARG A 55 6.99 8.16 -6.88
C ARG A 55 6.68 7.39 -5.61
N VAL A 56 5.53 6.73 -5.60
CA VAL A 56 5.09 5.88 -4.49
C VAL A 56 4.69 4.53 -5.03
N LEU A 57 5.23 3.47 -4.43
CA LEU A 57 4.83 2.09 -4.68
C LEU A 57 3.70 1.74 -3.73
N ILE A 58 2.50 1.62 -4.27
CA ILE A 58 1.31 1.22 -3.53
C ILE A 58 1.03 -0.27 -3.71
N LEU A 59 0.38 -0.88 -2.72
CA LEU A 59 -0.08 -2.26 -2.71
C LEU A 59 -1.53 -2.30 -2.24
N TRP A 60 -2.39 -2.97 -3.00
CA TRP A 60 -3.78 -3.19 -2.64
C TRP A 60 -4.21 -4.62 -3.01
N GLU A 61 -5.38 -5.03 -2.52
CA GLU A 61 -6.02 -6.28 -2.89
C GLU A 61 -7.21 -5.99 -3.82
N THR A 62 -7.32 -6.75 -4.91
CA THR A 62 -8.47 -6.64 -5.82
C THR A 62 -9.69 -7.35 -5.24
N LYS A 63 -10.86 -7.17 -5.88
CA LYS A 63 -12.08 -7.91 -5.54
C LYS A 63 -11.95 -9.43 -5.64
N HIS A 64 -10.95 -9.92 -6.37
CA HIS A 64 -10.66 -11.36 -6.54
C HIS A 64 -9.62 -11.88 -5.53
N HIS A 65 -9.24 -11.06 -4.54
CA HIS A 65 -8.20 -11.36 -3.56
C HIS A 65 -6.77 -11.47 -4.15
N ASP A 66 -6.57 -10.97 -5.37
CA ASP A 66 -5.23 -10.84 -5.95
C ASP A 66 -4.54 -9.60 -5.41
N LYS A 67 -3.27 -9.74 -5.02
CA LYS A 67 -2.44 -8.61 -4.61
C LYS A 67 -1.92 -7.90 -5.85
N GLN A 68 -2.18 -6.60 -5.94
CA GLN A 68 -1.68 -5.75 -7.02
C GLN A 68 -0.81 -4.65 -6.46
N SER A 69 0.21 -4.26 -7.22
CA SER A 69 1.12 -3.19 -6.85
C SER A 69 1.38 -2.27 -8.03
N ALA A 70 1.52 -0.98 -7.74
CA ALA A 70 1.78 0.01 -8.77
C ALA A 70 2.71 1.11 -8.29
N TRP A 71 3.57 1.58 -9.19
CA TRP A 71 4.24 2.87 -9.02
C TRP A 71 3.37 3.99 -9.57
N VAL A 72 3.04 4.95 -8.72
CA VAL A 72 2.22 6.13 -9.05
C VAL A 72 2.99 7.42 -8.75
N PRO A 73 2.66 8.55 -9.40
CA PRO A 73 3.14 9.86 -8.99
C PRO A 73 2.77 10.15 -7.53
N ALA A 74 3.70 10.70 -6.74
CA ALA A 74 3.47 11.01 -5.33
C ALA A 74 2.33 12.03 -5.13
N GLU A 75 2.11 12.91 -6.11
CA GLU A 75 1.01 13.89 -6.12
C GLU A 75 -0.39 13.25 -6.22
N TRP A 76 -0.50 12.00 -6.68
CA TRP A 76 -1.79 11.28 -6.73
C TRP A 76 -2.15 10.60 -5.41
N VAL A 77 -1.23 10.62 -4.44
CA VAL A 77 -1.35 9.85 -3.21
C VAL A 77 -1.88 10.73 -2.09
N GLU A 78 -3.08 10.43 -1.64
CA GLU A 78 -3.66 11.01 -0.43
C GLU A 78 -3.45 10.05 0.75
N ARG A 79 -2.92 10.55 1.87
CA ARG A 79 -2.84 9.75 3.11
C ARG A 79 -4.19 9.72 3.79
N ILE A 80 -4.62 8.54 4.21
CA ILE A 80 -5.88 8.34 4.94
C ILE A 80 -5.62 7.56 6.23
N ASP A 81 -6.52 7.71 7.20
CA ASP A 81 -6.50 6.86 8.38
C ASP A 81 -6.96 5.43 8.05
N ARG A 82 -6.49 4.45 8.82
CA ARG A 82 -6.90 3.04 8.66
C ARG A 82 -8.42 2.87 8.74
N ALA A 83 -9.08 3.69 9.56
CA ALA A 83 -10.54 3.66 9.74
C ALA A 83 -11.31 4.15 8.51
N GLU A 84 -10.69 4.94 7.64
CA GLU A 84 -11.30 5.52 6.44
C GLU A 84 -11.11 4.64 5.19
N SER A 85 -10.23 3.65 5.29
CA SER A 85 -9.87 2.75 4.21
C SER A 85 -10.95 1.68 3.99
N LEU A 86 -11.43 1.58 2.75
CA LEU A 86 -12.36 0.55 2.28
C LEU A 86 -11.71 -0.83 2.20
N TRP A 87 -10.38 -0.89 2.21
CA TRP A 87 -9.60 -2.11 2.31
C TRP A 87 -8.68 -2.08 3.52
N GLN A 88 -8.65 -3.15 4.30
CA GLN A 88 -7.73 -3.28 5.43
C GLN A 88 -6.84 -4.49 5.20
N ASP A 89 -5.51 -4.28 5.23
CA ASP A 89 -4.55 -5.37 5.11
C ASP A 89 -4.74 -6.39 6.25
N PRO A 90 -4.88 -7.69 5.94
CA PRO A 90 -5.14 -8.72 6.95
C PRO A 90 -3.92 -9.03 7.83
N TYR A 91 -2.74 -8.47 7.52
CA TYR A 91 -1.51 -8.65 8.31
C TYR A 91 -1.14 -7.40 9.12
N ASP A 92 -2.04 -6.41 9.20
CA ASP A 92 -1.89 -5.30 10.12
C ASP A 92 -1.80 -5.86 11.56
N LEU A 93 -0.82 -5.38 12.32
CA LEU A 93 -0.81 -5.67 13.76
C LEU A 93 -2.00 -4.96 14.38
N PRO A 94 -2.74 -5.58 15.32
CA PRO A 94 -3.62 -4.82 16.18
C PRO A 94 -2.76 -3.72 16.84
N VAL A 95 -3.19 -2.46 16.74
CA VAL A 95 -2.68 -1.42 17.63
C VAL A 95 -2.82 -1.99 19.02
N GLU A 96 -1.70 -2.17 19.73
CA GLU A 96 -1.69 -2.79 21.04
C GLU A 96 -2.79 -2.13 21.87
N ALA A 97 -3.83 -2.90 22.21
CA ALA A 97 -4.76 -2.50 23.22
C ALA A 97 -3.89 -2.32 24.47
N THR A 98 -3.56 -1.06 24.79
CA THR A 98 -3.01 -0.72 26.09
C THR A 98 -4.06 -1.16 27.09
N VAL A 99 -3.88 -2.38 27.61
CA VAL A 99 -4.63 -2.89 28.74
C VAL A 99 -4.25 -2.01 29.92
N HIS A 100 -5.09 -1.02 30.21
CA HIS A 100 -5.15 -0.47 31.55
C HIS A 100 -5.83 -1.51 32.42
N GLU A 101 -5.07 -2.52 32.86
CA GLU A 101 -5.44 -3.31 34.03
C GLU A 101 -5.30 -2.38 35.25
N GLY A 102 -6.39 -1.67 35.55
CA GLY A 102 -6.61 -1.07 36.85
C GLY A 102 -7.23 -2.12 37.75
N GLU A 103 -6.41 -2.76 38.57
CA GLU A 103 -6.83 -3.55 39.73
C GLU A 103 -7.70 -2.69 40.66
N ALA A 104 -8.83 -3.24 41.12
CA ALA A 104 -9.52 -2.84 42.34
C ALA A 104 -10.18 -4.06 42.98
#